data_AF-A0A258SR62-F1
#
_entry.id   AF-A0A258SR62-F1
#
_cell.length_a   1.000
_cell.length_b   1.000
_cell.length_c   1.000
_cell.angle_alpha   90.00
_cell.angle_beta   90.00
_cell.angle_gamma   90.00
#
_symmetry.space_group_name_H-M   'P 1'
#
loop_
_entity.id
_entity.type
_entity.pdbx_description
1 polymer ?
#
loop_
_entity_poly.entity_id
_entity_poly.type
_entity_poly.pdbx_seq_one_letter_code
_entity_poly.pdbx_strand_id
1 'polypeptide(L)'
;MKRSVIWVALALVGIAVASWGGYWWGLKQSDKSSTEVSTGTSVSATKKILYYRNPMGLSDTSPGPKQDSMGMDYIPVYEGDEVQTGQIKISPEKVQKLGVRTEPAALRELVRTVRAVGQFQLDERRLHTVTTKFEGYIERLHVNATGQPVKRGQPLMEVYSPELVSAQEEFLIAWNGRQSLSSGTEESLVGVSRLAESALKRLRNWDISDAQLQRLKKDGKATRTLTLYSPANGVVLEKMAVAGMRFMPGEALYQVADLSAVWVVA
;
A
#
# COMPACT_ATOMS: atom_id res chain seq x y z
N MET A 1 -26.97 -18.32 15.13
CA MET A 1 -26.07 -18.93 14.13
C MET A 1 -26.85 -19.78 13.10
N LYS A 2 -27.95 -19.30 12.49
CA LYS A 2 -28.79 -20.15 11.60
C LYS A 2 -29.25 -19.51 10.27
N ARG A 3 -28.88 -18.26 9.98
CA ARG A 3 -29.28 -17.57 8.74
C ARG A 3 -28.15 -17.45 7.70
N SER A 4 -26.89 -17.35 8.13
CA SER A 4 -25.74 -17.25 7.22
C SER A 4 -25.41 -18.56 6.50
N VAL A 5 -25.68 -19.71 7.12
CA VAL A 5 -25.40 -21.04 6.53
C VAL A 5 -26.33 -21.34 5.34
N ILE A 6 -27.56 -20.84 5.37
CA ILE A 6 -28.55 -21.05 4.30
C ILE A 6 -28.18 -20.26 3.03
N TRP A 7 -27.65 -19.04 3.18
CA TRP A 7 -27.19 -18.22 2.06
C TRP A 7 -25.92 -18.76 1.39
N VAL A 8 -25.01 -19.36 2.17
CA VAL A 8 -23.80 -20.00 1.62
C VAL A 8 -24.14 -21.29 0.86
N ALA A 9 -25.12 -22.07 1.34
CA ALA A 9 -25.58 -23.28 0.65
C ALA A 9 -26.29 -22.94 -0.68
N LEU A 10 -27.10 -21.88 -0.73
CA LEU A 10 -27.76 -21.43 -1.96
C LEU A 10 -26.76 -20.89 -3.00
N ALA A 11 -25.70 -20.20 -2.56
CA ALA A 11 -24.65 -19.71 -3.45
C ALA A 11 -23.83 -20.85 -4.08
N LEU A 12 -23.56 -21.93 -3.35
CA LEU A 12 -22.83 -23.09 -3.86
C LEU A 12 -23.63 -23.93 -4.87
N VAL A 13 -24.95 -24.02 -4.69
CA VAL A 13 -25.83 -24.71 -5.66
C VAL A 13 -25.96 -23.92 -6.97
N GLY A 14 -25.95 -22.58 -6.92
CA GLY A 14 -25.99 -21.73 -8.12
C GLY A 14 -24.77 -21.90 -9.03
N ILE A 15 -23.58 -22.10 -8.46
CA ILE A 15 -22.32 -22.26 -9.21
C ILE A 15 -22.24 -23.66 -9.88
N ALA A 16 -22.84 -24.68 -9.27
CA ALA A 16 -22.90 -26.03 -9.83
C ALA A 16 -23.86 -26.14 -11.03
N VAL A 17 -24.96 -25.38 -11.04
CA VAL A 17 -25.93 -25.38 -12.16
C VAL A 17 -25.39 -24.59 -13.36
N ALA A 18 -24.63 -23.52 -13.13
CA ALA A 18 -24.01 -22.73 -14.20
C ALA A 18 -22.88 -23.48 -14.95
N SER A 19 -22.16 -24.36 -14.26
CA SER A 19 -21.08 -25.16 -14.84
C SER A 19 -21.58 -26.35 -15.67
N TRP A 20 -22.74 -26.92 -15.34
CA TRP A 20 -23.36 -28.00 -16.12
C TRP A 20 -24.01 -27.49 -17.42
N GLY A 21 -24.68 -26.33 -17.37
CA GLY A 21 -25.34 -25.74 -18.54
C GLY A 21 -24.39 -25.33 -19.66
N GLY A 22 -23.20 -24.83 -19.30
CA GLY A 22 -22.16 -24.45 -20.27
C GLY A 22 -21.53 -25.63 -21.01
N TYR A 23 -21.39 -26.78 -20.33
CA TYR A 23 -20.81 -27.99 -20.93
C TYR A 23 -21.72 -28.62 -21.97
N TRP A 24 -23.05 -28.57 -21.78
CA TRP A 24 -24.01 -29.20 -22.71
C TRP A 24 -24.27 -28.38 -23.98
N TRP A 25 -24.09 -27.05 -23.94
CA TRP A 25 -24.22 -26.21 -25.13
C TRP A 25 -22.98 -26.30 -26.04
N GLY A 26 -21.78 -26.44 -25.46
CA GLY A 26 -20.53 -26.63 -26.22
C GLY A 26 -20.45 -27.94 -27.01
N LEU A 27 -21.10 -29.00 -26.53
CA LEU A 27 -21.17 -30.31 -27.22
C LEU A 27 -22.22 -30.36 -28.34
N LYS A 28 -23.18 -29.42 -28.40
CA LYS A 28 -24.22 -29.38 -29.45
C LYS A 28 -23.84 -28.57 -30.69
N GLN A 29 -22.65 -27.96 -30.71
CA GLN A 29 -22.20 -27.07 -31.78
C GLN A 29 -20.93 -27.56 -32.51
N SER A 30 -20.64 -28.87 -32.45
CA SER A 30 -19.56 -29.51 -33.21
C SER A 30 -20.01 -30.40 -34.38
N ASP A 31 -21.30 -30.48 -34.69
CA ASP A 31 -21.78 -31.20 -35.87
C ASP A 31 -22.47 -30.25 -36.85
N LYS A 32 -21.66 -29.61 -37.72
CA LYS A 32 -22.03 -29.20 -39.08
C LYS A 32 -20.87 -28.44 -39.74
N SER A 33 -20.00 -29.18 -40.40
CA SER A 33 -19.32 -28.75 -41.63
C SER A 33 -18.64 -29.96 -42.28
N SER A 34 -19.45 -30.88 -42.82
CA SER A 34 -19.02 -31.84 -43.83
C SER A 34 -19.28 -31.21 -45.20
N THR A 35 -18.26 -30.58 -45.77
CA THR A 35 -18.25 -30.19 -47.18
C THR A 35 -17.85 -31.41 -47.99
N GLU A 36 -18.78 -31.87 -48.83
CA GLU A 36 -18.58 -32.86 -49.88
C GLU A 36 -17.39 -32.46 -50.77
N VAL A 37 -16.41 -33.36 -50.90
CA VAL A 37 -15.40 -33.30 -51.96
C VAL A 37 -15.77 -34.37 -52.97
N SER A 38 -16.43 -33.92 -54.04
CA SER A 38 -16.68 -34.68 -55.24
C SER A 38 -15.36 -35.12 -55.87
N THR A 39 -15.29 -36.43 -56.10
CA THR A 39 -14.32 -37.13 -56.92
C THR A 39 -14.30 -36.57 -58.35
N GLY A 40 -13.10 -36.26 -58.84
CA GLY A 40 -12.61 -36.75 -60.14
C GLY A 40 -13.20 -36.17 -61.43
N THR A 41 -12.37 -35.30 -62.03
CA THR A 41 -12.07 -35.28 -63.48
C THR A 41 -13.10 -34.64 -64.41
N SER A 42 -12.86 -33.37 -64.78
CA SER A 42 -12.39 -33.00 -66.12
C SER A 42 -12.66 -31.51 -66.36
N VAL A 43 -11.68 -30.64 -66.11
CA VAL A 43 -11.65 -29.35 -66.81
C VAL A 43 -10.20 -29.06 -67.16
N SER A 44 -9.89 -29.28 -68.44
CA SER A 44 -8.93 -28.46 -69.17
C SER A 44 -9.38 -26.99 -68.98
N ALA A 45 -8.95 -26.36 -67.89
CA ALA A 45 -9.09 -24.93 -67.72
C ALA A 45 -7.96 -24.32 -68.52
N THR A 46 -8.28 -24.00 -69.77
CA THR A 46 -7.56 -23.15 -70.69
C THR A 46 -7.16 -21.87 -69.95
N LYS A 47 -6.00 -21.89 -69.27
CA LYS A 47 -5.43 -20.67 -68.70
C LYS A 47 -5.21 -19.71 -69.86
N LYS A 48 -5.88 -18.56 -69.82
CA LYS A 48 -5.76 -17.52 -70.84
C LYS A 48 -4.32 -17.00 -70.80
N ILE A 49 -3.59 -17.26 -71.88
CA ILE A 49 -2.21 -16.78 -72.05
C ILE A 49 -2.32 -15.29 -72.32
N LEU A 50 -1.71 -14.46 -71.47
CA LEU A 50 -1.77 -13.00 -71.60
C LEU A 50 -0.77 -12.52 -72.65
N TYR A 51 0.46 -13.04 -72.56
CA TYR A 51 1.54 -12.86 -73.54
C TYR A 51 2.60 -13.94 -73.32
N TYR A 52 3.42 -14.17 -74.33
CA TYR A 52 4.60 -15.01 -74.28
C TYR A 52 5.82 -14.13 -74.05
N ARG A 53 6.71 -14.51 -73.13
CA ARG A 53 7.97 -13.76 -72.85
C ARG A 53 9.19 -14.52 -73.34
N ASN A 54 10.23 -13.79 -73.71
CA ASN A 54 11.49 -14.39 -74.13
C ASN A 54 12.11 -15.23 -72.99
N PRO A 55 12.54 -16.48 -73.24
CA PRO A 55 13.15 -17.34 -72.22
C PRO A 55 14.43 -16.76 -71.61
N MET A 56 15.12 -15.86 -72.31
CA MET A 56 16.34 -15.18 -71.83
C MET A 56 16.07 -13.99 -70.89
N GLY A 57 14.80 -13.74 -70.53
CA GLY A 57 14.43 -12.66 -69.60
C GLY A 57 14.54 -11.25 -70.18
N LEU A 58 14.74 -11.14 -71.50
CA LEU A 58 14.67 -9.88 -72.23
C LEU A 58 13.24 -9.33 -72.22
N SER A 59 13.09 -8.00 -72.30
CA SER A 59 11.77 -7.33 -72.29
C SER A 59 10.96 -7.51 -73.59
N ASP A 60 11.38 -8.40 -74.50
CA ASP A 60 10.64 -8.75 -75.71
C ASP A 60 9.48 -9.70 -75.35
N THR A 61 8.26 -9.27 -75.61
CA THR A 61 7.02 -10.00 -75.32
C THR A 61 6.17 -10.10 -76.59
N SER A 62 5.57 -11.25 -76.84
CA SER A 62 4.73 -11.52 -78.01
C SER A 62 3.32 -11.94 -77.61
N PRO A 63 2.26 -11.40 -78.22
CA PRO A 63 0.87 -11.81 -77.94
C PRO A 63 0.54 -13.23 -78.47
N GLY A 64 1.33 -13.76 -79.40
CA GLY A 64 1.22 -15.13 -79.91
C GLY A 64 2.52 -15.93 -79.73
N PRO A 65 2.48 -17.26 -79.93
CA PRO A 65 3.68 -18.10 -79.88
C PRO A 65 4.70 -17.62 -80.91
N LYS A 66 5.91 -17.32 -80.44
CA LYS A 66 7.03 -16.78 -81.22
C LYS A 66 8.29 -17.55 -80.81
N GLN A 67 9.20 -17.72 -81.76
CA GLN A 67 10.55 -18.24 -81.50
C GLN A 67 11.56 -17.09 -81.53
N ASP A 68 12.59 -17.16 -80.70
CA ASP A 68 13.72 -16.24 -80.76
C ASP A 68 14.66 -16.56 -81.94
N SER A 69 15.66 -15.71 -82.18
CA SER A 69 16.65 -15.89 -83.26
C SER A 69 17.49 -17.16 -83.13
N MET A 70 17.41 -17.87 -82.00
CA MET A 70 18.07 -19.15 -81.73
C MET A 70 17.09 -20.34 -81.77
N GLY A 71 15.83 -20.12 -82.16
CA GLY A 71 14.82 -21.17 -82.35
C GLY A 71 14.13 -21.64 -81.07
N MET A 72 14.23 -20.91 -79.96
CA MET A 72 13.57 -21.27 -78.70
C MET A 72 12.18 -20.62 -78.58
N ASP A 73 11.19 -21.42 -78.18
CA ASP A 73 9.82 -20.95 -77.98
C ASP A 73 9.71 -20.01 -76.77
N TYR A 74 8.94 -18.94 -76.95
CA TYR A 74 8.64 -18.02 -75.84
C TYR A 74 7.74 -18.71 -74.80
N ILE A 75 7.95 -18.37 -73.53
CA ILE A 75 7.26 -19.00 -72.40
C ILE A 75 5.92 -18.31 -72.17
N PRO A 76 4.78 -19.03 -72.13
CA PRO A 76 3.48 -18.42 -71.85
C PRO A 76 3.40 -17.92 -70.41
N VAL A 77 3.07 -16.64 -70.23
CA VAL A 77 2.75 -16.05 -68.92
C VAL A 77 1.23 -16.01 -68.77
N TYR A 78 0.75 -16.60 -67.68
CA TYR A 78 -0.68 -16.70 -67.39
C TYR A 78 -1.12 -15.59 -66.43
N GLU A 79 -2.40 -15.21 -66.56
CA GLU A 79 -3.07 -14.28 -65.64
C GLU A 79 -2.94 -14.80 -64.18
N GLY A 80 -2.23 -14.06 -63.31
CA GLY A 80 -2.00 -14.41 -61.89
C GLY A 80 -0.55 -14.73 -61.49
N ASP A 81 0.39 -14.80 -62.43
CA ASP A 81 1.84 -14.95 -62.16
C ASP A 81 2.64 -13.63 -62.27
N GLU A 82 1.96 -12.49 -62.24
CA GLU A 82 2.60 -11.18 -62.14
C GLU A 82 3.22 -10.98 -60.76
N VAL A 83 4.55 -11.00 -60.68
CA VAL A 83 5.28 -10.58 -59.48
C VAL A 83 5.38 -9.06 -59.52
N GLN A 84 4.48 -8.38 -58.80
CA GLN A 84 4.55 -6.93 -58.62
C GLN A 84 5.80 -6.57 -57.81
N THR A 85 6.54 -5.55 -58.26
CA THR A 85 7.76 -5.06 -57.59
C THR A 85 7.43 -4.66 -56.14
N GLY A 86 8.11 -5.28 -55.18
CA GLY A 86 7.88 -5.06 -53.74
C GLY A 86 7.06 -6.15 -53.03
N GLN A 87 6.60 -7.19 -53.75
CA GLN A 87 5.97 -8.37 -53.15
C GLN A 87 6.82 -9.62 -53.36
N ILE A 88 6.99 -10.42 -52.30
CA ILE A 88 7.71 -11.71 -52.35
C ILE A 88 6.68 -12.81 -52.09
N LYS A 89 6.51 -13.70 -53.07
CA LYS A 89 5.60 -14.83 -52.99
C LYS A 89 6.34 -16.03 -52.40
N ILE A 90 5.79 -16.63 -51.33
CA ILE A 90 6.34 -17.82 -50.67
C ILE A 90 5.29 -18.92 -50.71
N SER A 91 5.71 -20.17 -50.93
CA SER A 91 4.77 -21.30 -51.00
C SER A 91 4.14 -21.59 -49.63
N PRO A 92 2.84 -21.93 -49.57
CA PRO A 92 2.14 -22.24 -48.32
C PRO A 92 2.79 -23.38 -47.52
N GLU A 93 3.31 -24.40 -48.20
CA GLU A 93 4.05 -25.49 -47.54
C GLU A 93 5.29 -25.00 -46.80
N LYS A 94 5.97 -24.01 -47.37
CA LYS A 94 7.17 -23.42 -46.77
C LYS A 94 6.80 -22.56 -45.57
N VAL A 95 5.72 -21.78 -45.66
CA VAL A 95 5.16 -21.00 -44.54
C VAL A 95 4.73 -21.93 -43.40
N GLN A 96 4.09 -23.06 -43.71
CA GLN A 96 3.64 -24.04 -42.73
C GLN A 96 4.81 -24.81 -42.08
N LYS A 97 5.79 -25.28 -42.87
CA LYS A 97 7.00 -25.94 -42.35
C LYS A 97 7.85 -25.01 -41.47
N LEU A 98 7.86 -23.72 -41.77
CA LEU A 98 8.56 -22.70 -40.96
C LEU A 98 7.76 -22.22 -39.75
N GLY A 99 6.48 -22.60 -39.62
CA GLY A 99 5.63 -22.22 -38.49
C GLY A 99 5.41 -20.72 -38.36
N VAL A 100 5.26 -20.01 -39.49
CA VAL A 100 5.09 -18.55 -39.50
C VAL A 100 3.84 -18.15 -38.70
N ARG A 101 4.01 -17.21 -37.77
CA ARG A 101 2.93 -16.62 -36.97
C ARG A 101 2.80 -15.14 -37.29
N THR A 102 1.57 -14.67 -37.43
CA THR A 102 1.26 -13.26 -37.68
C THR A 102 0.23 -12.79 -36.66
N GLU A 103 0.27 -11.50 -36.35
CA GLU A 103 -0.74 -10.82 -35.54
C GLU A 103 -1.11 -9.50 -36.26
N PRO A 104 -2.40 -9.12 -36.34
CA PRO A 104 -2.79 -7.86 -36.96
C PRO A 104 -2.22 -6.67 -36.19
N ALA A 105 -1.68 -5.70 -36.93
CA ALA A 105 -1.20 -4.45 -36.34
C ALA A 105 -2.37 -3.69 -35.71
N ALA A 106 -2.24 -3.34 -34.43
CA ALA A 106 -3.23 -2.59 -33.68
C ALA A 106 -2.53 -1.59 -32.73
N LEU A 107 -3.17 -0.43 -32.51
CA LEU A 107 -2.75 0.50 -31.47
C LEU A 107 -3.08 -0.10 -30.09
N ARG A 108 -2.10 -0.13 -29.19
CA ARG A 108 -2.26 -0.62 -27.81
C ARG A 108 -1.45 0.25 -26.85
N GLU A 109 -1.92 0.39 -25.63
CA GLU A 109 -1.13 0.97 -24.54
C GLU A 109 -0.03 -0.01 -24.13
N LEU A 110 1.22 0.46 -24.14
CA LEU A 110 2.36 -0.34 -23.73
C LEU A 110 2.57 -0.18 -22.23
N VAL A 111 2.17 -1.19 -21.45
CA VAL A 111 2.40 -1.21 -20.00
C VAL A 111 3.75 -1.87 -19.70
N ARG A 112 4.67 -1.15 -19.07
CA ARG A 112 5.92 -1.70 -18.54
C ARG A 112 5.79 -1.92 -17.04
N THR A 113 5.86 -3.18 -16.61
CA THR A 113 5.91 -3.50 -15.18
C THR A 113 7.31 -3.19 -14.63
N VAL A 114 7.39 -2.28 -13.65
CA VAL A 114 8.61 -2.01 -12.89
C VAL A 114 8.49 -2.71 -11.53
N ARG A 115 9.52 -3.47 -11.15
CA ARG A 115 9.64 -4.07 -9.81
C ARG A 115 10.73 -3.32 -9.06
N ALA A 116 10.37 -2.72 -7.93
CA ALA A 116 11.28 -2.02 -7.05
C ALA A 116 11.23 -2.64 -5.64
N VAL A 117 12.30 -2.45 -4.88
CA VAL A 117 12.35 -2.79 -3.46
C VAL A 117 11.94 -1.56 -2.65
N GLY A 118 11.09 -1.74 -1.65
CA GLY A 118 10.70 -0.67 -0.74
C GLY A 118 11.31 -0.88 0.64
N GLN A 119 11.57 0.21 1.35
CA GLN A 119 11.95 0.21 2.76
C GLN A 119 10.77 0.69 3.61
N PHE A 120 10.53 -0.01 4.72
CA PHE A 120 9.56 0.42 5.72
C PHE A 120 10.18 1.53 6.57
N GLN A 121 9.51 2.66 6.64
CA GLN A 121 9.87 3.79 7.50
C GLN A 121 8.74 4.07 8.48
N LEU A 122 9.10 4.58 9.65
CA LEU A 122 8.16 5.02 10.65
C LEU A 122 7.43 6.27 10.15
N ASP A 123 6.14 6.37 10.43
CA ASP A 123 5.42 7.63 10.25
C ASP A 123 5.87 8.60 11.35
N GLU A 124 6.68 9.59 10.99
CA GLU A 124 7.22 10.59 11.93
C GLU A 124 6.10 11.35 12.66
N ARG A 125 4.90 11.45 12.07
CA ARG A 125 3.74 12.09 12.70
C ARG A 125 3.16 11.28 13.85
N ARG A 126 3.55 10.01 13.98
CA ARG A 126 3.12 9.05 15.00
C ARG A 126 4.22 8.71 16.00
N LEU A 127 5.30 9.49 15.95
CA LEU A 127 6.40 9.42 16.88
C LEU A 127 6.12 10.34 18.07
N HIS A 128 6.19 9.80 19.28
CA HIS A 128 5.93 10.51 20.52
C HIS A 128 7.15 10.40 21.43
N THR A 129 7.80 11.54 21.66
CA THR A 129 8.88 11.64 22.65
C THR A 129 8.30 12.01 24.01
N VAL A 130 8.61 11.22 25.02
CA VAL A 130 8.22 11.47 26.41
C VAL A 130 9.33 12.27 27.08
N THR A 131 9.00 13.50 27.45
CA THR A 131 9.88 14.44 28.16
C THR A 131 9.15 15.00 29.38
N THR A 132 9.89 15.66 30.27
CA THR A 132 9.35 16.39 31.42
C THR A 132 9.65 17.88 31.31
N LYS A 133 8.84 18.72 31.97
CA LYS A 133 9.04 20.17 32.06
C LYS A 133 9.74 20.63 33.36
N PHE A 134 10.12 19.67 34.18
CA PHE A 134 10.82 19.85 35.45
C PHE A 134 11.97 18.83 35.50
N GLU A 135 12.91 19.04 36.42
CA GLU A 135 14.01 18.12 36.69
C GLU A 135 13.72 17.19 37.86
N GLY A 136 14.40 16.06 37.91
CA GLY A 136 14.23 15.09 38.98
C GLY A 136 15.09 13.84 38.83
N TYR A 137 14.74 12.82 39.59
CA TYR A 137 15.38 11.51 39.58
C TYR A 137 14.34 10.44 39.26
N ILE A 138 14.74 9.47 38.45
CA ILE A 138 13.91 8.31 38.12
C ILE A 138 13.96 7.33 39.28
N GLU A 139 12.85 7.09 39.97
CA GLU A 139 12.82 6.15 41.10
C GLU A 139 12.46 4.72 40.65
N ARG A 140 11.49 4.57 39.75
CA ARG A 140 11.02 3.25 39.30
C ARG A 140 10.62 3.26 37.83
N LEU A 141 10.95 2.19 37.11
CA LEU A 141 10.52 1.97 35.73
C LEU A 141 9.43 0.90 35.71
N HIS A 142 8.26 1.23 35.16
CA HIS A 142 7.19 0.27 34.89
C HIS A 142 7.37 -0.39 33.52
N VAL A 143 7.92 0.37 32.56
CA VAL A 143 8.28 -0.11 31.22
C VAL A 143 9.79 -0.05 31.08
N ASN A 144 10.45 -1.20 31.13
CA ASN A 144 11.91 -1.29 31.29
C ASN A 144 12.64 -1.83 30.05
N ALA A 145 11.93 -2.13 28.96
CA ALA A 145 12.52 -2.70 27.74
C ALA A 145 12.05 -1.97 26.47
N THR A 146 12.95 -1.84 25.49
CA THR A 146 12.61 -1.47 24.12
C THR A 146 11.86 -2.61 23.44
N GLY A 147 10.96 -2.29 22.51
CA GLY A 147 10.05 -3.24 21.87
C GLY A 147 8.80 -3.57 22.70
N GLN A 148 8.68 -3.06 23.93
CA GLN A 148 7.51 -3.31 24.77
C GLN A 148 6.30 -2.50 24.27
N PRO A 149 5.12 -3.13 24.10
CA PRO A 149 3.90 -2.42 23.73
C PRO A 149 3.34 -1.64 24.94
N VAL A 150 2.88 -0.43 24.67
CA VAL A 150 2.28 0.47 25.67
C VAL A 150 0.96 1.05 25.17
N LYS A 151 0.01 1.24 26.09
CA LYS A 151 -1.26 1.91 25.83
C LYS A 151 -1.22 3.35 26.31
N ARG A 152 -2.00 4.22 25.69
CA ARG A 152 -2.20 5.60 26.16
C ARG A 152 -2.71 5.58 27.60
N GLY A 153 -2.05 6.35 28.47
CA GLY A 153 -2.36 6.39 29.90
C GLY A 153 -1.76 5.23 30.71
N GLN A 154 -0.96 4.34 30.12
CA GLN A 154 -0.23 3.31 30.86
C GLN A 154 0.95 3.94 31.63
N PRO A 155 1.19 3.55 32.91
CA PRO A 155 2.38 3.98 33.66
C PRO A 155 3.66 3.58 32.94
N LEU A 156 4.56 4.55 32.72
CA LEU A 156 5.89 4.31 32.14
C LEU A 156 6.96 4.27 33.23
N MET A 157 6.96 5.26 34.12
CA MET A 157 7.93 5.39 35.20
C MET A 157 7.38 6.25 36.35
N GLU A 158 8.03 6.16 37.50
CA GLU A 158 7.85 7.05 38.64
C GLU A 158 9.10 7.91 38.81
N VAL A 159 8.86 9.22 38.98
CA VAL A 159 9.92 10.21 39.14
C VAL A 159 9.75 10.97 40.45
N TYR A 160 10.87 11.33 41.06
CA TYR A 160 10.94 12.24 42.21
C TYR A 160 11.52 13.57 41.77
N SER A 161 10.87 14.68 42.12
CA SER A 161 11.39 16.02 41.88
C SER A 161 11.27 16.85 43.17
N PRO A 162 12.39 17.34 43.73
CA PRO A 162 12.35 18.21 44.91
C PRO A 162 11.52 19.47 44.67
N GLU A 163 11.65 20.09 43.50
CA GLU A 163 10.93 21.30 43.13
C GLU A 163 9.41 21.06 43.02
N LEU A 164 9.03 19.89 42.48
CA LEU A 164 7.63 19.48 42.40
C LEU A 164 7.02 19.26 43.78
N VAL A 165 7.77 18.66 44.72
CA VAL A 165 7.31 18.46 46.10
C VAL A 165 7.12 19.81 46.80
N SER A 166 8.09 20.73 46.68
CA SER A 166 7.98 22.09 47.24
C SER A 166 6.75 22.82 46.69
N ALA A 167 6.51 22.76 45.38
CA ALA A 167 5.36 23.41 44.77
C ALA A 167 4.02 22.79 45.21
N GLN A 168 3.97 21.47 45.44
CA GLN A 168 2.80 20.80 46.00
C GLN A 168 2.52 21.26 47.44
N GLU A 169 3.56 21.36 48.29
CA GLU A 169 3.44 21.84 49.66
C GLU A 169 2.98 23.29 49.71
N GLU A 170 3.56 24.18 48.90
CA GLU A 170 3.12 25.58 48.75
C GLU A 170 1.63 25.65 48.36
N PHE A 171 1.20 24.85 47.38
CA PHE A 171 -0.18 24.79 46.96
C PHE A 171 -1.11 24.32 48.08
N LEU A 172 -0.72 23.28 48.83
CA LEU A 172 -1.50 22.72 49.93
C LEU A 172 -1.61 23.70 51.10
N ILE A 173 -0.52 24.40 51.46
CA ILE A 173 -0.53 25.43 52.51
C ILE A 173 -1.50 26.55 52.14
N ALA A 174 -1.43 27.06 50.91
CA ALA A 174 -2.34 28.11 50.46
C ALA A 174 -3.80 27.61 50.33
N TRP A 175 -4.00 26.37 49.90
CA TRP A 175 -5.33 25.75 49.80
C TRP A 175 -5.98 25.56 51.17
N ASN A 176 -5.25 25.02 52.14
CA ASN A 176 -5.71 24.82 53.50
C ASN A 176 -5.91 26.15 54.22
N GLY A 177 -5.00 27.11 53.99
CA GLY A 177 -5.14 28.49 54.47
C GLY A 177 -6.49 29.09 54.03
N ARG A 178 -6.86 28.94 52.75
CA ARG A 178 -8.15 29.41 52.22
C ARG A 178 -9.34 28.74 52.92
N GLN A 179 -9.28 27.44 53.19
CA GLN A 179 -10.36 26.73 53.88
C GLN A 179 -10.50 27.18 55.36
N SER A 180 -9.37 27.37 56.04
CA SER A 180 -9.34 27.80 57.45
C SER A 180 -9.76 29.26 57.64
N LEU A 181 -9.49 30.12 56.64
CA LEU A 181 -9.80 31.56 56.67
C LEU A 181 -11.20 31.88 56.16
N SER A 182 -12.12 30.91 56.11
CA SER A 182 -13.51 31.10 55.65
C SER A 182 -14.28 32.19 56.42
N SER A 183 -13.75 32.68 57.55
CA SER A 183 -14.27 33.79 58.37
C SER A 183 -13.33 35.00 58.47
N GLY A 184 -12.25 35.07 57.68
CA GLY A 184 -11.23 36.12 57.74
C GLY A 184 -11.57 37.38 56.94
N THR A 185 -10.75 38.43 57.05
CA THR A 185 -10.88 39.68 56.29
C THR A 185 -10.77 39.43 54.78
N GLU A 186 -11.57 40.13 53.99
CA GLU A 186 -11.64 40.01 52.53
C GLU A 186 -10.27 40.14 51.84
N GLU A 187 -9.42 41.03 52.34
CA GLU A 187 -8.04 41.22 51.84
C GLU A 187 -7.15 39.97 52.05
N SER A 188 -7.28 39.30 53.21
CA SER A 188 -6.53 38.07 53.50
C SER A 188 -7.00 36.90 52.63
N LEU A 189 -8.30 36.81 52.38
CA LEU A 189 -8.89 35.81 51.49
C LEU A 189 -8.41 35.98 50.04
N VAL A 190 -8.30 37.21 49.56
CA VAL A 190 -7.79 37.52 48.21
C VAL A 190 -6.30 37.16 48.09
N GLY A 191 -5.48 37.52 49.08
CA GLY A 191 -4.05 37.20 49.09
C GLY A 191 -3.78 35.70 49.03
N VAL A 192 -4.40 34.93 49.93
CA VAL A 192 -4.25 33.46 49.98
C VAL A 192 -4.80 32.80 48.71
N SER A 193 -5.89 33.34 48.15
CA SER A 193 -6.46 32.81 46.92
C SER A 193 -5.51 32.98 45.72
N ARG A 194 -4.86 34.13 45.60
CA ARG A 194 -3.84 34.38 44.56
C ARG A 194 -2.62 33.47 44.71
N LEU A 195 -2.18 33.20 45.95
CA LEU A 195 -1.06 32.27 46.20
C LEU A 195 -1.40 30.86 45.73
N ALA A 196 -2.57 30.34 46.12
CA ALA A 196 -3.01 29.00 45.70
C ALA A 196 -3.22 28.91 44.19
N GLU A 197 -3.74 29.95 43.53
CA GLU A 197 -3.85 30.00 42.07
C GLU A 197 -2.49 30.02 41.37
N SER A 198 -1.53 30.76 41.92
CA SER A 198 -0.17 30.84 41.38
C SER A 198 0.57 29.51 41.49
N ALA A 199 0.46 28.84 42.64
CA ALA A 199 1.02 27.50 42.84
C ALA A 199 0.35 26.47 41.92
N LEU A 200 -0.99 26.53 41.78
CA LEU A 200 -1.73 25.67 40.85
C LEU A 200 -1.29 25.88 39.39
N LYS A 201 -1.11 27.14 38.98
CA LYS A 201 -0.63 27.48 37.63
C LYS A 201 0.76 26.92 37.38
N ARG A 202 1.65 26.96 38.38
CA ARG A 202 2.99 26.35 38.30
C ARG A 202 2.93 24.85 38.06
N LEU A 203 2.14 24.12 38.88
CA LEU A 203 1.94 22.68 38.71
C LEU A 203 1.33 22.33 37.34
N ARG A 204 0.38 23.12 36.85
CA ARG A 204 -0.20 22.95 35.50
C ARG A 204 0.80 23.22 34.38
N ASN A 205 1.68 24.21 34.54
CA ASN A 205 2.73 24.49 33.56
C ASN A 205 3.71 23.30 33.43
N TRP A 206 3.84 22.48 34.47
CA TRP A 206 4.60 21.23 34.46
C TRP A 206 3.82 20.01 33.94
N ASP A 207 2.65 20.23 33.34
CA ASP A 207 1.75 19.19 32.81
C ASP A 207 1.30 18.16 33.85
N ILE A 208 1.26 18.55 35.13
CA ILE A 208 0.61 17.72 36.15
C ILE A 208 -0.88 17.66 35.82
N SER A 209 -1.38 16.44 35.59
CA SER A 209 -2.76 16.23 35.15
C SER A 209 -3.76 16.73 36.18
N ASP A 210 -4.93 17.22 35.74
CA ASP A 210 -6.00 17.62 36.67
C ASP A 210 -6.42 16.45 37.58
N ALA A 211 -6.34 15.20 37.10
CA ALA A 211 -6.59 14.02 37.92
C ALA A 211 -5.60 13.89 39.09
N GLN A 212 -4.31 14.17 38.87
CA GLN A 212 -3.29 14.21 39.93
C GLN A 212 -3.50 15.40 40.86
N LEU A 213 -3.85 16.57 40.34
CA LEU A 213 -4.16 17.75 41.15
C LEU A 213 -5.40 17.55 42.04
N GLN A 214 -6.41 16.84 41.56
CA GLN A 214 -7.59 16.48 42.38
C GLN A 214 -7.24 15.49 43.48
N ARG A 215 -6.37 14.51 43.21
CA ARG A 215 -5.84 13.62 44.26
C ARG A 215 -5.06 14.40 45.31
N LEU A 216 -4.18 15.30 44.89
CA LEU A 216 -3.43 16.18 45.80
C LEU A 216 -4.37 16.97 46.73
N LYS A 217 -5.44 17.56 46.19
CA LYS A 217 -6.47 18.27 46.97
C LYS A 217 -7.23 17.36 47.94
N LYS A 218 -7.57 16.15 47.50
CA LYS A 218 -8.36 15.19 48.28
C LYS A 218 -7.54 14.57 49.41
N ASP A 219 -6.31 14.20 49.12
CA ASP A 219 -5.42 13.52 50.06
C ASP A 219 -4.78 14.53 51.05
N GLY A 220 -4.69 15.80 50.65
CA GLY A 220 -4.18 16.89 51.48
C GLY A 220 -2.69 16.77 51.81
N LYS A 221 -1.97 15.90 51.10
CA LYS A 221 -0.55 15.58 51.34
C LYS A 221 0.22 15.61 50.03
N ALA A 222 1.40 16.24 50.06
CA ALA A 222 2.30 16.23 48.91
C ALA A 222 2.78 14.80 48.66
N THR A 223 2.78 14.39 47.39
CA THR A 223 3.30 13.08 47.00
C THR A 223 4.74 13.24 46.56
N ARG A 224 5.62 12.40 47.14
CA ARG A 224 7.03 12.37 46.78
C ARG A 224 7.23 11.97 45.32
N THR A 225 6.55 10.92 44.87
CA THR A 225 6.71 10.38 43.52
C THR A 225 5.56 10.77 42.61
N LEU A 226 5.87 11.03 41.35
CA LEU A 226 4.91 11.28 40.28
C LEU A 226 5.02 10.17 39.24
N THR A 227 3.90 9.53 38.92
CA THR A 227 3.83 8.58 37.80
C THR A 227 3.68 9.35 36.49
N LEU A 228 4.59 9.10 35.54
CA LEU A 228 4.49 9.54 34.16
C LEU A 228 3.85 8.45 33.31
N TYR A 229 2.96 8.87 32.40
CA TYR A 229 2.13 7.97 31.60
C TYR A 229 2.45 8.09 30.11
N SER A 230 2.14 7.03 29.36
CA SER A 230 2.30 7.05 27.90
C SER A 230 1.32 8.04 27.25
N PRO A 231 1.80 8.95 26.37
CA PRO A 231 0.92 9.89 25.65
C PRO A 231 0.11 9.22 24.54
N ALA A 232 0.55 8.07 24.04
CA ALA A 232 -0.05 7.38 22.90
C ALA A 232 -0.05 5.84 23.07
N ASN A 233 -0.81 5.16 22.22
CA ASN A 233 -0.71 3.72 22.04
C ASN A 233 0.44 3.45 21.08
N GLY A 234 1.28 2.45 21.36
CA GLY A 234 2.40 2.15 20.47
C GLY A 234 3.39 1.18 21.08
N VAL A 235 4.60 1.20 20.55
CA VAL A 235 5.73 0.40 21.02
C VAL A 235 6.86 1.34 21.41
N VAL A 236 7.55 1.02 22.51
CA VAL A 236 8.76 1.75 22.91
C VAL A 236 9.87 1.44 21.91
N LEU A 237 10.27 2.45 21.13
CA LEU A 237 11.41 2.34 20.22
C LEU A 237 12.72 2.50 20.99
N GLU A 238 12.80 3.56 21.79
CA GLU A 238 13.99 3.90 22.56
C GLU A 238 13.64 4.15 24.03
N LYS A 239 14.54 3.73 24.92
CA LYS A 239 14.40 3.87 26.37
C LYS A 239 15.70 4.41 26.99
N MET A 240 15.82 5.72 27.02
CA MET A 240 16.96 6.43 27.61
C MET A 240 16.86 6.47 29.14
N ALA A 241 15.64 6.40 29.69
CA ALA A 241 15.37 6.34 31.12
C ALA A 241 16.03 5.14 31.81
N VAL A 242 16.81 5.40 32.87
CA VAL A 242 17.42 4.38 33.75
C VAL A 242 17.04 4.68 35.20
N ALA A 243 16.70 3.65 35.98
CA ALA A 243 16.41 3.83 37.41
C ALA A 243 17.61 4.43 38.15
N GLY A 244 17.36 5.44 38.99
CA GLY A 244 18.38 6.20 39.72
C GLY A 244 18.98 7.39 38.94
N MET A 245 18.71 7.49 37.63
CA MET A 245 19.24 8.56 36.80
C MET A 245 18.56 9.90 37.10
N ARG A 246 19.34 10.99 37.11
CA ARG A 246 18.81 12.36 37.10
C ARG A 246 18.40 12.73 35.68
N PHE A 247 17.27 13.40 35.52
CA PHE A 247 16.82 13.96 34.25
C PHE A 247 16.64 15.47 34.32
N MET A 248 16.83 16.12 33.19
CA MET A 248 16.66 17.56 32.99
C MET A 248 15.34 17.86 32.23
N PRO A 249 14.80 19.09 32.33
CA PRO A 249 13.63 19.48 31.56
C PRO A 249 13.92 19.40 30.06
N GLY A 250 13.02 18.79 29.31
CA GLY A 250 13.16 18.58 27.86
C GLY A 250 14.03 17.38 27.47
N GLU A 251 14.64 16.68 28.42
CA GLU A 251 15.39 15.46 28.14
C GLU A 251 14.46 14.34 27.67
N ALA A 252 14.83 13.66 26.59
CA ALA A 252 14.09 12.52 26.06
C ALA A 252 14.29 11.31 26.97
N LEU A 253 13.20 10.79 27.54
CA LEU A 253 13.24 9.64 28.44
C LEU A 253 12.78 8.36 27.74
N TYR A 254 11.73 8.48 26.91
CA TYR A 254 11.20 7.41 26.07
C TYR A 254 10.87 7.95 24.68
N GLN A 255 10.98 7.09 23.70
CA GLN A 255 10.42 7.30 22.37
C GLN A 255 9.41 6.20 22.08
N VAL A 256 8.16 6.58 21.84
CA VAL A 256 7.05 5.66 21.58
C VAL A 256 6.55 5.92 20.17
N ALA A 257 6.43 4.86 19.36
CA ALA A 257 5.85 4.97 18.02
C ALA A 257 4.59 4.12 17.90
N ASP A 258 3.55 4.72 17.32
CA ASP A 258 2.37 3.99 16.88
C ASP A 258 2.65 3.34 15.51
N LEU A 259 2.83 2.01 15.54
CA LEU A 259 3.13 1.19 14.36
C LEU A 259 1.89 0.74 13.59
N SER A 260 0.70 1.29 13.87
CA SER A 260 -0.53 0.94 13.12
C SER A 260 -0.53 1.44 11.67
N ALA A 261 0.32 2.42 11.34
CA ALA A 261 0.59 2.83 9.97
C ALA A 261 2.09 3.06 9.81
N VAL A 262 2.65 2.55 8.71
CA VAL A 262 4.06 2.73 8.33
C VAL A 262 4.14 3.23 6.90
N TRP A 263 5.18 4.00 6.60
CA TRP A 263 5.46 4.45 5.24
C TRP A 263 6.26 3.39 4.49
N VAL A 264 6.00 3.26 3.20
CA VAL A 264 6.83 2.48 2.28
C VAL A 264 7.46 3.47 1.31
N VAL A 265 8.79 3.56 1.34
CA VAL A 265 9.57 4.40 0.44
C VAL A 265 10.26 3.47 -0.56
N ALA A 266 10.04 3.69 -1.85
CA ALA A 266 10.53 2.84 -2.95
C ALA A 266 11.13 3.70 -4.07
#